data_AF-Q31AW1-F1
#
_entry.id   AF-Q31AW1-F1
#
_cell.length_a   1.000
_cell.length_b   1.000
_cell.length_c   1.000
_cell.angle_alpha   90.00
_cell.angle_beta   90.00
_cell.angle_gamma   90.00
#
_symmetry.space_group_name_H-M   'P 1'
#
loop_
_entity.id
_entity.type
_entity.pdbx_description
1 polymer ?
#
loop_
_entity_poly.entity_id
_entity_poly.type
_entity_poly.pdbx_seq_one_letter_code
_entity_poly.pdbx_strand_id
1 'polypeptide(L)' 'MDWDFTENIAFKALYEAFKDSDETSALEFLSSDGASYYLELTQDAAGEGLDLGDNETKEELQEEIIEYLENN' A
#
# COMPACT_ATOMS: atom_id res chain seq x y z
N MET A 1 -8.23 -0.22 -10.03
CA MET A 1 -8.06 -1.68 -9.81
C MET A 1 -9.36 -2.39 -9.33
N ASP A 2 -9.49 -3.72 -9.53
CA ASP A 2 -10.67 -4.54 -9.10
C ASP A 2 -10.61 -5.06 -7.64
N TRP A 3 -9.47 -4.84 -6.96
CA TRP A 3 -9.26 -5.31 -5.59
C TRP A 3 -9.38 -4.16 -4.59
N ASP A 4 -10.22 -4.36 -3.58
CA ASP A 4 -10.40 -3.39 -2.50
C ASP A 4 -9.34 -3.62 -1.41
N PHE A 5 -8.17 -3.03 -1.60
CA PHE A 5 -7.08 -3.09 -0.63
C PHE A 5 -7.43 -2.42 0.70
N THR A 6 -8.46 -1.56 0.76
CA THR A 6 -8.80 -0.82 1.99
C THR A 6 -9.39 -1.73 3.08
N GLU A 7 -9.94 -2.87 2.69
CA GLU A 7 -10.42 -3.89 3.63
C GLU A 7 -9.30 -4.78 4.18
N ASN A 8 -8.14 -4.79 3.52
CA ASN A 8 -7.00 -5.63 3.85
C ASN A 8 -6.40 -5.28 5.22
N ILE A 9 -5.95 -6.30 5.97
CA ILE A 9 -5.42 -6.14 7.32
C ILE A 9 -4.04 -5.43 7.29
N ALA A 10 -3.17 -5.80 6.36
CA ALA A 10 -1.87 -5.17 6.19
C ALA A 10 -2.02 -3.70 5.79
N PHE A 11 -3.00 -3.37 4.92
CA PHE A 11 -3.29 -1.98 4.59
C PHE A 11 -3.77 -1.16 5.80
N LYS A 12 -4.69 -1.69 6.60
CA LYS A 12 -5.16 -0.98 7.81
C LYS A 12 -4.02 -0.70 8.78
N ALA A 13 -3.13 -1.68 8.99
CA ALA A 13 -1.94 -1.49 9.81
C ALA A 13 -0.97 -0.47 9.20
N LEU A 14 -0.78 -0.50 7.88
CA LEU A 14 0.03 0.48 7.13
C LEU A 14 -0.51 1.90 7.33
N TYR A 15 -1.83 2.07 7.20
CA TYR A 15 -2.51 3.34 7.33
C TYR A 15 -2.41 3.92 8.74
N GLU A 16 -2.64 3.11 9.77
CA GLU A 16 -2.45 3.52 11.16
C GLU A 16 -0.99 3.92 11.42
N ALA A 17 -0.03 3.14 10.93
CA ALA A 17 1.39 3.45 11.06
C ALA A 17 1.78 4.76 10.33
N PHE A 18 1.20 5.03 9.17
CA PHE A 18 1.43 6.29 8.45
C PHE A 18 0.87 7.48 9.23
N LYS A 19 -0.34 7.37 9.80
CA LYS A 19 -0.94 8.44 10.62
C LYS A 19 -0.18 8.75 11.89
N ASP A 20 0.39 7.72 12.50
CA ASP A 20 1.21 7.87 13.70
C ASP A 20 2.66 8.28 13.38
N SER A 21 3.05 8.25 12.11
CA SER A 21 4.37 8.70 11.66
C SER A 21 4.43 10.23 11.56
N ASP A 22 5.62 10.80 11.73
CA ASP A 22 5.89 12.21 11.44
C ASP A 22 6.12 12.46 9.92
N GLU A 23 6.01 11.43 9.07
CA GLU A 23 6.26 11.52 7.64
C GLU A 23 5.09 12.18 6.90
N THR A 24 5.39 13.15 6.04
CA THR A 24 4.37 13.83 5.23
C THR A 24 4.20 13.22 3.84
N SER A 25 5.14 12.38 3.42
CA SER A 25 5.13 11.72 2.11
C SER A 25 4.89 10.23 2.26
N ALA A 26 3.81 9.74 1.66
CA ALA A 26 3.52 8.31 1.69
C ALA A 26 4.61 7.52 0.94
N LEU A 27 5.17 8.05 -0.15
CA LEU A 27 6.24 7.39 -0.90
C LEU A 27 7.50 7.14 -0.04
N GLU A 28 7.94 8.15 0.71
CA GLU A 28 9.10 8.03 1.61
C GLU A 28 8.80 7.08 2.77
N PHE A 29 7.59 7.13 3.32
CA PHE A 29 7.13 6.19 4.35
C PHE A 29 7.13 4.75 3.85
N LEU A 30 6.56 4.47 2.68
CA LEU A 30 6.53 3.13 2.07
C LEU A 30 7.94 2.57 1.78
N SER A 31 8.93 3.45 1.61
CA SER A 31 10.33 3.08 1.40
C SER A 31 11.12 2.91 2.72
N SER A 32 10.51 3.24 3.85
CA SER A 32 11.12 3.22 5.18
C SER A 32 10.25 2.43 6.18
N ASP A 33 9.60 3.10 7.12
CA ASP A 33 8.83 2.49 8.22
C ASP A 33 7.59 1.74 7.72
N GLY A 34 7.07 2.12 6.56
CA GLY A 34 5.96 1.48 5.87
C GLY A 34 6.33 0.24 5.06
N ALA A 35 7.62 -0.02 4.83
CA ALA A 35 8.08 -1.01 3.84
C ALA A 35 7.63 -2.44 4.13
N SER A 36 7.60 -2.85 5.41
CA SER A 36 7.14 -4.19 5.80
C SER A 36 5.64 -4.38 5.57
N TYR A 37 4.83 -3.37 5.92
CA TYR A 37 3.39 -3.42 5.72
C TYR A 37 3.05 -3.40 4.22
N TYR A 38 3.77 -2.60 3.44
CA TYR A 38 3.60 -2.54 1.99
C TYR A 38 3.95 -3.88 1.34
N LEU A 39 5.04 -4.52 1.77
CA LEU A 39 5.41 -5.85 1.28
C LEU A 39 4.32 -6.88 1.58
N GLU A 40 3.78 -6.91 2.81
CA GLU A 40 2.69 -7.81 3.18
C GLU A 40 1.43 -7.53 2.33
N LEU A 41 1.07 -6.27 2.15
CA LEU A 41 -0.06 -5.88 1.32
C LEU A 41 0.10 -6.33 -0.14
N THR A 42 1.28 -6.18 -0.72
CA THR A 42 1.55 -6.68 -2.08
C THR A 42 1.49 -8.21 -2.17
N GLN A 43 1.88 -8.93 -1.11
CA GLN A 43 1.74 -10.40 -1.08
C GLN A 43 0.27 -10.81 -1.03
N ASP A 44 -0.55 -10.11 -0.24
CA ASP A 44 -1.99 -10.33 -0.18
C ASP A 44 -2.66 -10.03 -1.53
N ALA A 45 -2.27 -8.94 -2.19
CA ALA A 45 -2.74 -8.58 -3.53
C ALA A 45 -2.48 -9.72 -4.54
N ALA A 46 -1.26 -10.27 -4.52
CA ALA A 46 -0.91 -11.40 -5.37
C ALA A 46 -1.72 -12.66 -5.00
N GLY A 47 -2.03 -12.86 -3.72
CA GLY A 47 -2.92 -13.92 -3.24
C GLY A 47 -4.37 -13.79 -3.75
N GLU A 48 -4.85 -12.57 -3.92
CA GLU A 48 -6.17 -12.23 -4.45
C GLU A 48 -6.22 -12.27 -6.00
N GLY A 49 -5.09 -12.56 -6.64
CA GLY A 49 -4.99 -12.81 -8.08
C GLY A 49 -4.46 -11.65 -8.90
N LEU A 50 -3.91 -10.61 -8.27
CA LEU A 50 -3.24 -9.52 -9.00
C LEU A 50 -1.90 -9.98 -9.54
N ASP A 51 -1.63 -9.68 -10.82
CA ASP A 51 -0.33 -9.93 -11.43
C ASP A 51 0.63 -8.77 -11.12
N LEU A 52 1.23 -8.79 -9.92
CA LEU A 52 2.27 -7.80 -9.57
C LEU A 52 3.61 -8.02 -10.27
N GLY A 53 3.72 -9.04 -11.14
CA GLY A 53 4.80 -9.17 -12.10
C GLY A 53 4.64 -8.22 -13.29
N ASP A 54 3.40 -7.79 -13.57
CA ASP A 54 3.08 -6.73 -14.50
C ASP A 54 3.35 -5.35 -13.86
N ASN A 55 4.13 -4.53 -14.55
CA ASN A 55 4.58 -3.25 -14.01
C ASN A 55 3.43 -2.24 -13.93
N GLU A 56 2.48 -2.28 -14.86
CA GLU A 56 1.31 -1.40 -14.86
C GLU A 56 0.43 -1.67 -13.64
N THR A 57 0.11 -2.94 -13.38
CA THR A 57 -0.67 -3.35 -12.20
C THR A 57 0.02 -2.99 -10.89
N LYS A 58 1.34 -3.17 -10.83
CA LYS A 58 2.12 -2.82 -9.64
C LYS A 58 2.19 -1.31 -9.39
N GLU A 59 2.39 -0.52 -10.44
CA GLU A 59 2.40 0.95 -10.37
C GLU A 59 1.02 1.48 -10.01
N GLU A 60 -0.06 0.96 -10.62
CA GLU A 60 -1.45 1.33 -10.28
C GLU A 60 -1.75 1.07 -8.79
N LEU A 61 -1.39 -0.10 -8.26
CA LEU A 61 -1.57 -0.39 -6.84
C LEU A 61 -0.79 0.58 -5.93
N GLN A 62 0.47 0.86 -6.28
CA GLN A 62 1.30 1.77 -5.50
C GLN A 62 0.73 3.19 -5.50
N GLU A 63 0.29 3.68 -6.65
CA GLU A 63 -0.30 5.01 -6.81
C GLU A 63 -1.60 5.14 -6.02
N GLU A 64 -2.50 4.16 -6.10
CA GLU A 64 -3.77 4.17 -5.32
C GLU A 64 -3.51 4.17 -3.81
N ILE A 65 -2.51 3.41 -3.34
CA ILE A 65 -2.12 3.39 -1.91
C ILE A 65 -1.57 4.75 -1.48
N ILE A 66 -0.66 5.34 -2.26
CA ILE A 66 -0.07 6.66 -1.97
C ILE A 66 -1.17 7.72 -1.92
N GLU A 67 -2.03 7.75 -2.93
CA GLU A 67 -3.13 8.71 -3.02
C GLU A 67 -4.08 8.56 -1.81
N TYR A 68 -4.36 7.33 -1.39
CA TYR A 68 -5.19 7.11 -0.21
C TYR A 68 -4.54 7.63 1.07
N LEU A 69 -3.27 7.28 1.30
CA LEU A 69 -2.53 7.67 2.51
C LEU A 69 -2.43 9.19 2.64
N GLU A 70 -2.13 9.90 1.54
CA GLU A 70 -1.92 11.35 1.59
C GLU A 70 -3.23 12.16 1.68
N ASN A 71 -4.38 11.56 1.35
CA ASN A 71 -5.67 12.25 1.32
C ASN A 71 -6.68 11.87 2.43
N ASN A 72 -6.36 10.92 3.33
CA ASN A 72 -7.28 10.45 4.39
C ASN A 72 -6.67 10.38 5.79
#